data_AF-A0A5C7EG55-F1
#
_entry.id   AF-A0A5C7EG55-F1
#
_cell.length_a   1.000
_cell.length_b   1.000
_cell.length_c   1.000
_cell.angle_alpha   90.00
_cell.angle_beta   90.00
_cell.angle_gamma   90.00
#
_symmetry.space_group_name_H-M   'P 1'
#
loop_
_entity.id
_entity.type
_entity.pdbx_description
1 polymer ?
#
loop_
_entity_poly.entity_id
_entity_poly.type
_entity_poly.pdbx_seq_one_letter_code
_entity_poly.pdbx_strand_id
1 'polypeptide(L)'
;METAKVFWSGRSQAVRLPKEFRFDGNEVRIRRHGAAVILEPIPTDWAWLDALTGPVDADFRQSATEQPAPQERPELDELFR
;
A
#
# COMPACT_ATOMS: atom_id res chain seq x y z
N MET A 1 -13.96 17.86 -17.84
CA MET A 1 -13.16 16.62 -17.94
C MET A 1 -11.77 17.09 -18.32
N GLU A 2 -10.78 16.93 -17.44
CA GLU A 2 -9.43 17.45 -17.70
C GLU A 2 -8.69 16.51 -18.65
N THR A 3 -7.87 17.06 -19.53
CA THR A 3 -7.06 16.28 -20.49
C THR A 3 -5.59 16.50 -20.22
N ALA A 4 -4.78 15.46 -20.44
CA ALA A 4 -3.32 15.53 -20.30
C ALA A 4 -2.65 15.26 -21.65
N LYS A 5 -1.52 15.94 -21.89
CA LYS A 5 -0.74 15.72 -23.10
C LYS A 5 0.03 14.42 -22.99
N VAL A 6 -0.16 13.53 -23.97
CA VAL A 6 0.72 12.38 -24.22
C VAL A 6 1.87 12.83 -25.13
N PHE A 7 3.10 12.46 -24.78
CA PHE A 7 4.28 12.81 -25.54
C PHE A 7 5.34 11.71 -25.45
N TRP A 8 6.38 11.80 -26.28
CA TRP A 8 7.52 10.87 -26.24
C TRP A 8 8.69 11.50 -25.48
N SER A 9 9.31 10.71 -24.60
CA SER A 9 10.57 11.02 -23.91
C SER A 9 11.58 9.94 -24.26
N GLY A 10 12.49 10.26 -25.19
CA GLY A 10 13.39 9.26 -25.78
C GLY A 10 12.60 8.13 -26.47
N ARG A 11 12.80 6.90 -26.00
CA ARG A 11 12.12 5.69 -26.51
C ARG A 11 10.83 5.35 -25.76
N SER A 12 10.44 6.14 -24.78
CA SER A 12 9.29 5.88 -23.90
C SER A 12 8.16 6.87 -24.15
N GLN A 13 6.91 6.43 -23.97
CA GLN A 13 5.75 7.30 -23.96
C GLN A 13 5.51 7.83 -22.53
N ALA A 14 5.13 9.10 -22.41
CA ALA A 14 4.89 9.78 -21.16
C ALA A 14 3.60 10.62 -21.20
N VAL A 15 3.04 10.89 -20.02
CA VAL A 15 1.89 11.78 -19.83
C VAL A 15 2.31 12.95 -18.95
N ARG A 16 2.03 14.18 -19.38
CA ARG A 16 2.29 15.37 -18.55
C ARG A 16 1.14 15.56 -17.56
N LEU A 17 1.37 15.24 -16.30
CA LEU A 17 0.36 15.44 -15.24
C LEU A 17 0.13 16.94 -14.97
N PRO A 18 -1.12 17.43 -15.04
CA PRO A 18 -1.49 18.75 -14.53
C PRO A 18 -1.21 18.87 -13.03
N LYS A 19 -1.15 20.09 -12.51
CA LYS A 19 -0.65 20.37 -11.15
C LYS A 19 -1.47 19.63 -10.09
N GLU A 20 -2.77 19.62 -10.26
CA GLU A 20 -3.79 19.03 -9.40
C GLU A 20 -3.82 17.49 -9.42
N PHE A 21 -3.11 16.84 -10.35
CA PHE A 21 -3.00 15.37 -10.45
C PHE A 21 -1.58 14.87 -10.16
N ARG A 22 -0.68 15.72 -9.64
CA ARG A 22 0.68 15.29 -9.28
C ARG A 22 0.66 14.37 -8.06
N PHE A 23 1.53 13.37 -8.07
CA PHE A 23 1.81 12.53 -6.90
C PHE A 23 2.90 13.19 -6.05
N ASP A 24 2.86 12.95 -4.74
CA ASP A 24 3.91 13.41 -3.82
C ASP A 24 5.21 12.61 -3.95
N GLY A 25 5.12 11.36 -4.42
CA GLY A 25 6.25 10.45 -4.61
C GLY A 25 6.83 10.43 -6.03
N ASN A 26 7.96 9.74 -6.18
CA ASN A 26 8.68 9.59 -7.45
C ASN A 26 8.26 8.35 -8.27
N GLU A 27 7.49 7.45 -7.67
CA GLU A 27 7.09 6.18 -8.27
C GLU A 27 5.60 5.89 -8.01
N VAL A 28 4.99 5.15 -8.93
CA VAL A 28 3.59 4.71 -8.87
C VAL A 28 3.47 3.26 -9.30
N ARG A 29 2.49 2.55 -8.75
CA ARG A 29 2.02 1.29 -9.32
C ARG A 29 1.22 1.58 -10.57
N ILE A 30 1.41 0.76 -11.59
CA ILE A 30 0.69 0.86 -12.86
C ILE A 30 -0.06 -0.45 -13.12
N ARG A 31 -1.35 -0.34 -13.45
CA ARG A 31 -2.15 -1.48 -13.91
C ARG A 31 -3.08 -1.09 -15.05
N ARG A 32 -3.47 -2.08 -15.84
CA ARG A 32 -4.42 -1.92 -16.95
C ARG A 32 -5.77 -2.53 -16.57
N HIS A 33 -6.85 -1.80 -16.83
CA HIS A 33 -8.22 -2.30 -16.68
C HIS A 33 -9.02 -1.96 -17.94
N GLY A 34 -9.13 -2.92 -18.85
CA GLY A 34 -9.66 -2.68 -20.20
C GLY A 34 -8.82 -1.64 -20.95
N ALA A 35 -9.47 -0.56 -21.40
CA ALA A 35 -8.80 0.56 -22.06
C ALA A 35 -8.13 1.55 -21.07
N ALA A 36 -8.44 1.47 -19.78
CA ALA A 36 -7.90 2.37 -18.78
C ALA A 36 -6.50 1.94 -18.31
N VAL A 37 -5.62 2.91 -18.11
CA VAL A 37 -4.36 2.78 -17.36
C VAL A 37 -4.57 3.48 -16.02
N ILE A 38 -4.39 2.74 -14.93
CA ILE A 38 -4.58 3.22 -13.57
C ILE A 38 -3.20 3.37 -12.93
N LEU A 39 -2.96 4.55 -12.37
CA LEU A 39 -1.73 4.90 -11.65
C LEU A 39 -2.09 5.11 -10.19
N GLU A 40 -1.46 4.37 -9.30
CA GLU A 40 -1.70 4.38 -7.86
C GLU A 40 -0.39 4.73 -7.13
N PRO A 41 -0.39 5.64 -6.14
CA PRO A 41 0.83 5.94 -5.38
C PRO A 41 1.34 4.69 -4.66
N ILE A 42 2.66 4.61 -4.48
CA ILE A 42 3.28 3.62 -3.59
C ILE A 42 3.37 4.28 -2.20
N PRO A 43 2.65 3.77 -1.18
CA PRO A 43 2.81 4.27 0.18
C PRO A 43 4.24 4.03 0.65
N THR A 44 4.88 5.06 1.18
CA THR A 44 6.23 5.01 1.76
C THR A 44 6.21 4.62 3.23
N ASP A 45 5.05 4.71 3.86
CA ASP A 45 4.81 4.38 5.26
C ASP A 45 3.41 3.76 5.45
N TRP A 46 3.02 3.57 6.71
CA TRP A 46 1.72 3.05 7.11
C TRP A 46 0.71 4.16 7.47
N ALA A 47 0.99 5.44 7.19
CA ALA A 47 0.07 6.53 7.54
C ALA A 47 -1.26 6.44 6.78
N TRP A 48 -1.29 5.77 5.62
CA TRP A 48 -2.52 5.44 4.92
C TRP A 48 -3.45 4.53 5.73
N LEU A 49 -2.91 3.73 6.66
CA LEU A 49 -3.67 2.84 7.51
C LEU A 49 -4.50 3.64 8.52
N ASP A 50 -3.96 4.74 9.06
CA ASP A 50 -4.66 5.60 10.01
C ASP A 50 -5.97 6.14 9.43
N ALA A 51 -5.99 6.46 8.13
CA ALA A 51 -7.18 6.92 7.41
C ALA A 51 -8.25 5.82 7.23
N LEU A 52 -7.85 4.54 7.27
CA LEU A 52 -8.76 3.40 7.12
C LEU A 52 -9.22 2.82 8.46
N THR A 53 -8.35 2.79 9.46
CA THR A 53 -8.64 2.15 10.75
C THR A 53 -9.35 3.08 11.71
N GLY A 54 -9.16 4.40 11.58
CA GLY A 54 -9.62 5.35 12.59
C GLY A 54 -8.96 5.07 13.96
N PRO A 55 -9.46 5.69 15.05
CA PRO A 55 -8.92 5.46 16.38
C PRO A 55 -9.19 4.03 16.84
N VAL A 56 -8.14 3.37 17.32
CA VAL A 56 -8.20 2.03 17.90
C VAL A 56 -8.56 2.15 19.39
N ASP A 57 -9.54 1.37 19.85
CA ASP A 57 -9.97 1.39 21.25
C ASP A 57 -8.94 0.78 22.22
N ALA A 58 -9.21 0.91 23.52
CA ALA A 58 -8.30 0.41 24.55
C ALA A 58 -8.21 -1.12 24.56
N ASP A 59 -9.34 -1.80 24.36
CA ASP A 59 -9.45 -3.25 24.44
C ASP A 59 -8.66 -3.93 23.31
N PHE A 60 -8.76 -3.41 22.08
CA PHE A 60 -7.96 -3.87 20.95
C PHE A 60 -6.47 -3.67 21.21
N ARG A 61 -6.06 -2.48 21.71
CA ARG A 61 -4.64 -2.21 22.00
C ARG A 61 -4.09 -3.13 23.08
N GLN A 62 -4.88 -3.40 24.11
CA GLN A 62 -4.50 -4.34 25.16
C GLN A 62 -4.33 -5.74 24.57
N SER A 63 -5.31 -6.24 23.82
CA SER A 63 -5.24 -7.56 23.21
C SER A 63 -4.08 -7.70 22.22
N ALA A 64 -3.79 -6.68 21.41
CA ALA A 64 -2.71 -6.71 20.43
C ALA A 64 -1.29 -6.67 21.05
N THR A 65 -1.17 -6.21 22.29
CA THR A 65 0.12 -6.10 23.00
C THR A 65 0.29 -7.16 24.08
N GLU A 66 -0.75 -7.92 24.39
CA GLU A 66 -0.72 -9.02 25.33
C GLU A 66 0.22 -10.12 24.85
N GLN A 67 1.17 -10.50 25.70
CA GLN A 67 2.06 -11.64 25.47
C GLN A 67 1.65 -12.79 26.39
N PRO A 68 0.75 -13.68 25.95
CA PRO A 68 0.40 -14.86 26.74
C PRO A 68 1.60 -15.78 26.88
N ALA A 69 1.55 -16.66 27.90
CA ALA A 69 2.58 -17.67 28.07
C ALA A 69 2.71 -18.51 26.78
N PRO A 70 3.94 -18.90 26.38
CA PRO A 70 4.15 -19.80 25.27
C PRO A 70 3.31 -21.07 25.43
N GLN A 71 2.64 -21.46 24.35
CA GLN A 71 1.90 -22.70 24.35
C GLN A 71 2.86 -23.88 24.27
N GLU A 72 2.73 -24.85 25.18
CA GLU A 72 3.42 -26.13 25.05
C GLU A 72 2.83 -26.93 23.88
N ARG A 73 3.68 -27.32 22.93
CA ARG A 73 3.31 -28.11 21.74
C ARG A 73 4.32 -29.23 21.50
N PRO A 74 4.35 -30.26 22.38
CA PRO A 74 5.32 -31.35 22.31
C PRO A 74 5.29 -32.09 20.97
N GLU A 75 4.14 -32.12 20.29
CA GLU A 75 4.00 -32.71 18.95
C GLU A 75 4.84 -32.00 17.87
N LEU A 76 5.17 -30.73 18.03
CA LEU A 76 6.03 -29.99 17.08
C LEU A 76 7.51 -30.34 17.27
N ASP A 77 7.93 -30.66 18.50
CA ASP A 77 9.31 -31.07 18.80
C ASP A 77 9.67 -32.41 18.11
N GLU A 78 8.68 -33.26 17.89
CA GLU A 78 8.85 -34.51 17.14
C GLU A 78 8.90 -34.28 15.61
N LEU A 79 8.22 -33.24 15.12
CA LEU A 79 8.01 -32.98 13.69
C LEU A 79 9.19 -32.24 13.04
N PHE A 80 9.96 -31.48 13.82
CA PHE A 80 11.13 -30.72 13.36
C PHE A 80 12.48 -31.32 13.80
N ARG A 81 12.50 -32.61 14.19
CA ARG A 81 13.74 -33.34 14.48
C ARG A 81 14.48 -33.77 13.21
#